data_AF-A0AAV8TB63-F1
#
_entry.id   AF-A0AAV8TB63-F1
#
_cell.length_a   1.000
_cell.length_b   1.000
_cell.length_c   1.000
_cell.angle_alpha   90.00
_cell.angle_beta   90.00
_cell.angle_gamma   90.00
#
_symmetry.space_group_name_H-M   'P 1'
#
loop_
_entity.id
_entity.type
_entity.pdbx_description
1 polymer ?
#
loop_
_entity_poly.entity_id
_entity_poly.type
_entity_poly.pdbx_seq_one_letter_code
_entity_poly.pdbx_strand_id
1 'polypeptide(L)'
;MGFLSGPFSLLLFLFLLLFANLAQAATDYTTLVYKGCAKQTFQDPTGVYSQALSALFGSLVQQSTKAKFFNTTTGTGQTTITGLFQCRGDLSANDCYNCVSNLPVLTDKLCGKTIAARLQLYGCYMLYEVAGFSQISGMEMLFKTCGATNVAGTGFQERRDSAFQTLVNGVVSGHGFYTTNYESVYLLGQCEGDVGDSDCGECVKSAVQRAQVECGSSISGQIYLHKCFISYSYYPNGVPRRSSSSSSSASYSSGTGQNTGKTVAIILGGAAGVGFLVICLMFARNMMKKRDGTRKILSFSFLHMHFPFADMVEGVQFNFVQIFERERWILKKAKIHSFLRWILSSHSLVFQAPKFLARQILLFTK
;
A
#
# COMPACT_ATOMS: atom_id res chain seq x y z
N MET A 1 38.75 -15.47 -4.62
CA MET A 1 37.53 -14.66 -4.39
C MET A 1 37.73 -13.32 -5.10
N GLY A 2 37.37 -13.24 -6.38
CA GLY A 2 37.52 -12.01 -7.17
C GLY A 2 36.18 -11.28 -7.22
N PHE A 3 36.07 -10.16 -6.50
CA PHE A 3 34.92 -9.27 -6.60
C PHE A 3 34.84 -8.73 -8.03
N LEU A 4 33.67 -8.87 -8.67
CA LEU A 4 33.37 -8.25 -9.97
C LEU A 4 33.34 -6.72 -9.81
N SER A 5 34.51 -6.08 -9.84
CA SER A 5 34.66 -4.62 -9.90
C SER A 5 34.46 -4.17 -11.35
N GLY A 6 33.21 -3.94 -11.74
CA GLY A 6 32.87 -3.39 -13.05
C GLY A 6 31.76 -2.34 -12.96
N PRO A 7 31.72 -1.37 -13.89
CA PRO A 7 30.69 -0.31 -13.93
C PRO A 7 29.26 -0.86 -14.03
N PHE A 8 29.10 -2.09 -14.53
CA PHE A 8 27.83 -2.81 -14.60
C PHE A 8 27.26 -3.23 -13.23
N SER A 9 28.11 -3.59 -12.27
CA SER A 9 27.65 -3.93 -10.91
C SER A 9 27.14 -2.70 -10.18
N LEU A 10 27.79 -1.55 -10.41
CA LEU A 10 27.36 -0.26 -9.88
C LEU A 10 26.04 0.18 -10.50
N LEU A 11 25.86 -0.01 -11.81
CA LEU A 11 24.63 0.32 -12.53
C LEU A 11 23.45 -0.55 -12.11
N LEU A 12 23.66 -1.86 -11.89
CA LEU A 12 22.64 -2.76 -11.38
C LEU A 12 22.24 -2.39 -9.94
N PHE A 13 23.20 -2.01 -9.11
CA PHE A 13 22.94 -1.54 -7.75
C PHE A 13 22.18 -0.20 -7.74
N LEU A 14 22.58 0.76 -8.58
CA LEU A 14 21.84 2.02 -8.77
C LEU A 14 20.42 1.79 -9.27
N PHE A 15 20.24 0.85 -10.21
CA PHE A 15 18.93 0.46 -10.73
C PHE A 15 18.09 -0.17 -9.62
N LEU A 16 18.60 -1.15 -8.87
CA LEU A 16 17.91 -1.74 -7.73
C LEU A 16 17.53 -0.71 -6.66
N LEU A 17 18.38 0.29 -6.40
CA LEU A 17 18.07 1.43 -5.52
C LEU A 17 16.97 2.34 -6.09
N LEU A 18 16.97 2.60 -7.40
CA LEU A 18 15.89 3.36 -8.06
C LEU A 18 14.54 2.62 -7.98
N PHE A 19 14.54 1.30 -8.17
CA PHE A 19 13.31 0.48 -8.12
C PHE A 19 12.83 0.22 -6.69
N ALA A 20 13.73 0.17 -5.70
CA ALA A 20 13.36 0.09 -4.29
C ALA A 20 12.58 1.33 -3.82
N ASN A 21 12.91 2.51 -4.36
CA ASN A 21 12.21 3.77 -4.04
C ASN A 21 10.86 3.93 -4.76
N LEU A 22 10.58 3.17 -5.82
CA LEU A 22 9.30 3.21 -6.54
C LEU A 22 8.23 2.28 -5.95
N ALA A 23 8.59 1.41 -5.01
CA ALA A 23 7.71 0.35 -4.50
C ALA A 23 6.75 0.76 -3.37
N GLN A 24 6.73 2.02 -2.94
CA GLN A 24 5.80 2.48 -1.91
C GLN A 24 4.69 3.32 -2.55
N ALA A 25 3.61 2.64 -2.96
CA ALA A 25 2.29 3.26 -2.87
C ALA A 25 2.04 3.50 -1.37
N ALA A 26 2.54 4.61 -0.83
CA ALA A 26 2.32 4.96 0.55
C ALA A 26 0.81 5.09 0.74
N THR A 27 0.24 4.19 1.53
CA THR A 27 -1.07 4.44 2.14
C THR A 27 -0.95 5.78 2.86
N ASP A 28 -1.84 6.72 2.54
CA ASP A 28 -1.76 8.09 3.04
C ASP A 28 -2.18 8.14 4.53
N TYR A 29 -1.31 7.65 5.42
CA TYR A 29 -1.56 7.59 6.87
C TYR A 29 -0.74 8.61 7.66
N THR A 30 0.27 9.24 7.05
CA THR A 30 1.11 10.25 7.69
C THR A 30 0.72 11.70 7.36
N THR A 31 -0.26 11.91 6.48
CA THR A 31 -0.71 13.27 6.17
C THR A 31 -1.48 13.88 7.34
N LEU A 32 -1.19 15.15 7.60
CA LEU A 32 -1.83 15.95 8.63
C LEU A 32 -3.31 16.18 8.30
N VAL A 33 -4.18 15.87 9.25
CA VAL A 33 -5.61 16.15 9.19
C VAL A 33 -5.89 17.49 9.86
N TYR A 34 -5.52 17.62 11.14
CA TYR A 34 -5.65 18.87 11.88
C TYR A 34 -4.66 18.94 13.06
N LYS A 35 -4.50 20.15 13.59
CA LYS A 35 -3.74 20.41 14.83
C LYS A 35 -4.57 21.23 15.80
N GLY A 36 -4.41 20.98 17.09
CA GLY A 36 -4.85 21.84 18.18
C GLY A 36 -3.66 22.16 19.06
N CYS A 37 -3.37 23.43 19.29
CA CYS A 37 -2.29 23.86 20.17
C CYS A 37 -2.87 24.77 21.25
N ALA A 38 -2.44 24.62 22.50
CA ALA A 38 -2.79 25.57 23.55
C ALA A 38 -2.24 26.97 23.21
N LYS A 39 -2.96 28.02 23.64
CA LYS A 39 -2.47 29.40 23.49
C LYS A 39 -1.32 29.70 24.46
N GLN A 40 -1.30 29.01 25.59
CA GLN A 40 -0.27 29.16 26.62
C GLN A 40 0.97 28.34 26.24
N THR A 41 2.13 28.96 26.47
CA THR A 41 3.44 28.33 26.28
C THR A 41 4.03 27.92 27.62
N PHE A 42 4.96 26.97 27.60
CA PHE A 42 5.75 26.67 28.79
C PHE A 42 6.55 27.90 29.21
N GLN A 43 6.50 28.23 30.51
CA GLN A 43 7.54 29.05 31.12
C GLN A 43 8.62 28.12 31.65
N ASP A 44 9.61 27.84 30.81
CA ASP A 44 10.63 26.81 31.06
C ASP A 44 12.05 27.39 31.08
N PRO A 45 12.37 28.31 32.01
CA PRO A 45 13.70 28.91 32.08
C PRO A 45 14.79 27.89 32.43
N THR A 46 14.44 26.79 33.09
CA THR A 46 15.37 25.73 33.53
C THR A 46 15.39 24.51 32.61
N GLY A 47 14.49 24.41 31.61
CA GLY A 47 14.44 23.32 30.64
C GLY A 47 13.73 22.05 31.12
N VAL A 48 13.14 22.05 32.31
CA VAL A 48 12.52 20.87 32.95
C VAL A 48 11.30 20.39 32.18
N TYR A 49 10.46 21.31 31.68
CA TYR A 49 9.29 20.93 30.87
C TYR A 49 9.70 20.33 29.53
N SER A 50 10.69 20.95 28.88
CA SER A 50 11.24 20.45 27.62
C SER A 50 11.81 19.04 27.78
N GLN A 51 12.49 18.76 28.90
CA GLN A 51 13.02 17.44 29.20
C GLN A 51 11.91 16.41 29.49
N ALA A 52 10.91 16.78 30.29
CA ALA A 52 9.77 15.91 30.58
C ALA A 52 8.98 15.56 29.32
N LEU A 53 8.72 16.54 28.45
CA LEU A 53 8.02 16.34 27.18
C LEU A 53 8.82 15.46 26.21
N SER A 54 10.14 15.64 26.15
CA SER A 54 11.02 14.77 25.35
C SER A 54 10.99 13.32 25.84
N ALA A 55 11.04 13.11 27.16
CA ALA A 55 10.92 11.78 27.76
C ALA A 55 9.54 11.15 27.48
N LEU A 56 8.47 11.95 27.55
CA LEU A 56 7.11 11.53 27.21
C LEU A 56 7.04 11.04 25.76
N PHE A 57 7.50 11.85 24.80
CA PHE A 57 7.50 11.48 23.39
C PHE A 57 8.35 10.24 23.12
N GLY A 58 9.50 10.10 23.76
CA GLY A 58 10.33 8.89 23.66
C GLY A 58 9.57 7.64 24.11
N SER A 59 8.87 7.71 25.25
CA SER A 59 8.06 6.62 25.78
C SER A 59 6.89 6.26 24.84
N LEU A 60 6.15 7.26 24.36
CA LEU A 60 5.02 7.05 23.44
C LEU A 60 5.48 6.40 22.12
N VAL A 61 6.55 6.91 21.51
CA VAL A 61 7.11 6.35 20.27
C VAL A 61 7.60 4.93 20.51
N GLN A 62 8.28 4.63 21.61
CA GLN A 62 8.72 3.28 21.94
C GLN A 62 7.55 2.30 22.04
N GLN A 63 6.47 2.71 22.70
CA GLN A 63 5.31 1.85 22.96
C GLN A 63 4.44 1.61 21.73
N SER A 64 4.52 2.49 20.72
CA SER A 64 3.86 2.28 19.41
C SER A 64 4.32 1.02 18.67
N THR A 65 5.49 0.47 19.03
CA THR A 65 5.97 -0.82 18.49
C THR A 65 5.22 -2.03 19.06
N LYS A 66 4.53 -1.88 20.19
CA LYS A 66 3.89 -2.97 20.95
C LYS A 66 2.37 -2.85 20.98
N ALA A 67 1.85 -1.63 21.00
CA ALA A 67 0.43 -1.35 21.15
C ALA A 67 -0.02 -0.27 20.16
N LYS A 68 -1.33 -0.25 19.87
CA LYS A 68 -1.96 0.80 19.05
C LYS A 68 -2.47 1.98 19.87
N PHE A 69 -2.50 1.84 21.19
CA PHE A 69 -2.85 2.87 22.14
C PHE A 69 -1.93 2.75 23.35
N PHE A 70 -1.48 3.88 23.86
CA PHE A 70 -0.79 3.95 25.14
C PHE A 70 -0.91 5.37 25.67
N ASN A 71 -1.21 5.48 26.96
CA ASN A 71 -1.14 6.73 27.70
C ASN A 71 -0.09 6.59 28.82
N THR A 72 0.54 7.70 29.17
CA THR A 72 1.48 7.74 30.27
C THR A 72 1.65 9.17 30.77
N THR A 73 2.23 9.30 31.95
CA THR A 73 2.48 10.58 32.60
C THR A 73 3.96 10.66 32.95
N THR A 74 4.54 11.84 32.77
CA THR A 74 5.94 12.14 33.08
C THR A 74 6.03 13.43 33.89
N GLY A 75 7.15 13.65 34.58
CA GLY A 75 7.34 14.80 35.47
C GLY A 75 6.76 14.60 36.87
N THR A 76 6.86 15.63 37.70
CA THR A 76 6.43 15.58 39.12
C THR A 76 5.84 16.92 39.55
N GLY A 77 4.72 16.90 40.27
CA GLY A 77 4.08 18.11 40.78
C GLY A 77 3.61 19.02 39.65
N GLN A 78 4.09 20.27 39.61
CA GLN A 78 3.68 21.26 38.61
C GLN A 78 4.25 21.00 37.20
N THR A 79 5.23 20.09 37.05
CA THR A 79 5.80 19.70 35.76
C THR A 79 5.19 18.42 35.21
N THR A 80 4.10 17.94 35.80
CA THR A 80 3.41 16.72 35.37
C THR A 80 2.77 16.93 34.00
N ILE A 81 3.16 16.11 33.03
CA ILE A 81 2.62 16.10 31.67
C ILE A 81 2.05 14.71 31.41
N THR A 82 0.78 14.65 31.07
CA THR A 82 0.13 13.43 30.58
C THR A 82 0.11 13.47 29.06
N GLY A 83 0.33 12.33 28.43
CA GLY A 83 0.16 12.22 27.00
C GLY A 83 -0.18 10.82 26.57
N LEU A 84 -0.67 10.72 25.34
CA LEU A 84 -1.07 9.48 24.72
C LEU A 84 -0.82 9.52 23.23
N PHE A 85 -0.73 8.33 22.64
CA PHE A 85 -0.90 8.15 21.21
C PHE A 85 -2.01 7.13 20.94
N GLN A 86 -2.62 7.25 19.77
CA GLN A 86 -3.56 6.28 19.24
C GLN A 86 -3.32 6.12 17.75
N CYS A 87 -3.00 4.91 17.33
CA CYS A 87 -2.96 4.49 15.93
C CYS A 87 -4.33 4.00 15.47
N ARG A 88 -4.58 4.07 14.17
CA ARG A 88 -5.77 3.53 13.54
C ARG A 88 -5.75 2.00 13.63
N GLY A 89 -6.90 1.42 13.92
CA GLY A 89 -7.00 -0.01 14.26
C GLY A 89 -6.61 -0.98 13.14
N ASP A 90 -6.60 -0.55 11.87
CA ASP A 90 -6.19 -1.36 10.72
C ASP A 90 -4.70 -1.29 10.38
N LEU A 91 -3.91 -0.43 11.05
CA LEU A 91 -2.48 -0.31 10.77
C LEU A 91 -1.68 -1.49 11.33
N SER A 92 -0.62 -1.88 10.61
CA SER A 92 0.38 -2.80 11.13
C SER A 92 1.19 -2.13 12.26
N ALA A 93 1.90 -2.93 13.07
CA ALA A 93 2.77 -2.38 14.12
C ALA A 93 3.85 -1.43 13.54
N ASN A 94 4.39 -1.78 12.37
CA ASN A 94 5.37 -0.96 11.67
C ASN A 94 4.77 0.37 11.16
N ASP A 95 3.57 0.34 10.58
CA ASP A 95 2.91 1.56 10.10
C ASP A 95 2.48 2.45 11.26
N CYS A 96 2.04 1.87 12.37
CA CYS A 96 1.75 2.58 13.61
C CYS A 96 3.00 3.29 14.14
N TYR A 97 4.12 2.57 14.25
CA TYR A 97 5.40 3.17 14.65
C TYR A 97 5.81 4.33 13.74
N ASN A 98 5.79 4.11 12.42
CA ASN A 98 6.15 5.14 11.44
C ASN A 98 5.22 6.36 11.48
N CYS A 99 3.94 6.15 11.80
CA CYS A 99 3.00 7.24 11.98
C CYS A 99 3.33 8.05 13.25
N VAL A 100 3.52 7.37 14.38
CA VAL A 100 3.75 8.00 15.68
C VAL A 100 5.12 8.66 15.77
N SER A 101 6.16 8.11 15.15
CA SER A 101 7.52 8.66 15.16
C SER A 101 7.64 10.03 14.50
N ASN A 102 6.71 10.37 13.59
CA ASN A 102 6.67 11.68 12.93
C ASN A 102 6.04 12.79 13.80
N LEU A 103 5.20 12.41 14.76
CA LEU A 103 4.39 13.35 15.53
C LEU A 103 5.22 14.30 16.42
N PRO A 104 6.30 13.88 17.12
CA PRO A 104 7.10 14.81 17.93
C PRO A 104 7.69 15.96 17.11
N VAL A 105 8.26 15.67 15.95
CA VAL A 105 8.86 16.69 15.06
C VAL A 105 7.78 17.60 14.47
N LEU A 106 6.65 17.04 14.04
CA LEU A 106 5.52 17.83 13.54
C LEU A 106 4.94 18.72 14.64
N THR A 107 4.87 18.24 15.87
CA THR A 107 4.36 18.98 17.02
C THR A 107 5.20 20.22 17.29
N ASP A 108 6.52 20.04 17.37
CA ASP A 108 7.45 21.17 17.54
C ASP A 108 7.33 22.19 16.40
N LYS A 109 7.28 21.71 15.15
CA LYS A 109 7.17 22.58 13.97
C LYS A 109 5.85 23.35 13.88
N LEU A 110 4.74 22.75 14.28
CA LEU A 110 3.38 23.28 14.03
C LEU A 110 2.74 23.95 15.25
N CYS A 111 3.16 23.58 16.46
CA CYS A 111 2.66 24.15 17.72
C CYS A 111 3.76 24.86 18.52
N GLY A 112 5.04 24.56 18.31
CA GLY A 112 6.12 25.07 19.16
C GLY A 112 6.00 24.54 20.59
N LYS A 113 6.48 25.32 21.56
CA LYS A 113 6.54 24.93 22.98
C LYS A 113 5.26 25.30 23.75
N THR A 114 4.15 24.66 23.43
CA THR A 114 2.84 24.89 24.09
C THR A 114 2.57 23.90 25.22
N ILE A 115 1.77 24.31 26.22
CA ILE A 115 1.49 23.47 27.39
C ILE A 115 0.57 22.27 27.10
N ALA A 116 -0.13 22.31 25.96
CA ALA A 116 -0.88 21.18 25.44
C ALA A 116 -0.88 21.25 23.91
N ALA A 117 -0.89 20.09 23.26
CA ALA A 117 -1.10 19.99 21.83
C ALA A 117 -1.69 18.64 21.44
N ARG A 118 -2.49 18.65 20.37
CA ARG A 118 -3.01 17.49 19.67
C ARG A 118 -2.66 17.59 18.20
N LEU A 119 -2.00 16.58 17.65
CA LEU A 119 -1.77 16.47 16.21
C LEU A 119 -2.41 15.19 15.68
N GLN A 120 -3.32 15.34 14.73
CA GLN A 120 -4.01 14.23 14.07
C GLN A 120 -3.46 14.03 12.66
N LEU A 121 -2.92 12.85 12.40
CA LEU A 121 -2.66 12.32 11.06
C LEU A 121 -3.77 11.33 10.68
N TYR A 122 -3.84 10.94 9.41
CA TYR A 122 -4.82 9.94 8.96
C TYR A 122 -4.67 8.57 9.65
N GLY A 123 -3.45 8.22 10.06
CA GLY A 123 -3.11 6.94 10.67
C GLY A 123 -3.01 6.95 12.18
N CYS A 124 -2.79 8.10 12.80
CA CYS A 124 -2.56 8.18 14.23
C CYS A 124 -2.68 9.61 14.73
N TYR A 125 -2.81 9.77 16.04
CA TYR A 125 -2.62 11.06 16.69
C TYR A 125 -1.81 10.93 17.98
N MET A 126 -1.32 12.07 18.43
CA MET A 126 -0.69 12.23 19.73
C MET A 126 -1.28 13.46 20.39
N LEU A 127 -1.59 13.32 21.67
CA LEU A 127 -2.09 14.38 22.53
C LEU A 127 -1.18 14.43 23.75
N TYR A 128 -0.77 15.62 24.16
CA TYR A 128 -0.19 15.84 25.48
C TYR A 128 -0.78 17.09 26.10
N GLU A 129 -0.83 17.11 27.42
CA GLU A 129 -1.31 18.22 28.22
C GLU A 129 -0.64 18.22 29.60
N VAL A 130 -0.40 19.42 30.13
CA VAL A 130 0.02 19.59 31.53
C VAL A 130 -1.13 19.29 32.49
N ALA A 131 -0.80 18.83 33.69
CA ALA A 131 -1.79 18.66 34.75
C ALA A 131 -2.56 19.97 35.02
N GLY A 132 -3.89 19.85 35.16
CA GLY A 132 -4.78 20.99 35.38
C GLY A 132 -5.18 21.75 34.11
N PHE A 133 -4.80 21.26 32.91
CA PHE A 133 -5.37 21.76 31.66
C PHE A 133 -6.88 21.48 31.58
N SER A 134 -7.62 22.37 30.92
CA SER A 134 -9.09 22.33 30.88
C SER A 134 -9.58 21.00 30.31
N GLN A 135 -10.45 20.32 31.06
CA GLN A 135 -11.10 19.10 30.59
C GLN A 135 -12.09 19.45 29.48
N ILE A 136 -11.90 18.83 28.32
CA ILE A 136 -12.77 18.94 27.14
C ILE A 136 -13.73 17.76 27.18
N SER A 137 -15.01 18.00 26.87
CA SER A 137 -15.97 16.89 26.78
C SER A 137 -15.54 15.89 25.72
N GLY A 138 -15.60 14.58 26.02
CA GLY A 138 -15.29 13.52 25.07
C GLY A 138 -16.10 13.61 23.76
N MET A 139 -17.29 14.22 23.83
CA MET A 139 -18.23 14.41 22.72
C MET A 139 -18.06 15.74 21.98
N GLU A 140 -17.13 16.60 22.41
CA GLU A 140 -16.86 17.87 21.73
C GLU A 140 -16.28 17.61 20.33
N MET A 141 -16.84 18.27 19.33
CA MET A 141 -16.32 18.18 17.96
C MET A 141 -15.07 19.04 17.83
N LEU A 142 -13.96 18.38 17.49
CA LEU A 142 -12.68 19.04 17.30
C LEU A 142 -12.45 19.44 15.85
N PHE A 143 -12.87 18.61 14.90
CA PHE A 143 -12.62 18.84 13.49
C PHE A 143 -13.62 18.08 12.60
N LYS A 144 -13.85 18.61 11.39
CA LYS A 144 -14.60 17.92 10.36
C LYS A 144 -13.98 18.12 8.98
N THR A 145 -14.20 17.15 8.11
CA THR A 145 -13.96 17.30 6.67
C THR A 145 -15.13 16.68 5.94
N CYS A 146 -15.77 17.43 5.06
CA CYS A 146 -16.84 16.92 4.21
C CYS A 146 -16.33 16.86 2.77
N GLY A 147 -16.57 15.76 2.09
CA GLY A 147 -16.23 15.60 0.68
C GLY A 147 -17.22 16.29 -0.25
N ALA A 148 -17.02 16.08 -1.55
CA ALA A 148 -17.91 16.59 -2.57
C ALA A 148 -19.36 16.15 -2.32
N THR A 149 -20.29 17.02 -2.70
CA THR A 149 -21.70 16.71 -2.83
C THR A 149 -21.91 16.14 -4.23
N ASN A 150 -21.90 14.82 -4.37
CA ASN A 150 -22.31 14.18 -5.62
C ASN A 150 -23.74 13.68 -5.48
N VAL A 151 -24.48 13.69 -6.59
CA VAL A 151 -25.78 13.03 -6.71
C VAL A 151 -25.52 11.52 -6.64
N ALA A 152 -25.31 10.97 -5.45
CA ALA A 152 -24.99 9.56 -5.19
C ALA A 152 -26.15 8.59 -5.52
N GLY A 153 -27.05 9.01 -6.40
CA GLY A 153 -28.37 8.43 -6.64
C GLY A 153 -29.40 8.94 -5.63
N THR A 154 -30.67 8.74 -5.96
CA THR A 154 -31.75 8.79 -4.98
C THR A 154 -31.47 7.76 -3.87
N GLY A 155 -31.89 8.04 -2.64
CA GLY A 155 -31.74 7.08 -1.54
C GLY A 155 -30.35 7.04 -0.88
N PHE A 156 -29.40 7.91 -1.22
CA PHE A 156 -28.06 7.89 -0.61
C PHE A 156 -28.09 8.22 0.89
N GLN A 157 -28.90 9.20 1.28
CA GLN A 157 -28.97 9.63 2.69
C GLN A 157 -29.48 8.49 3.57
N GLU A 158 -30.52 7.80 3.12
CA GLU A 158 -31.11 6.63 3.77
C GLU A 158 -30.11 5.47 3.87
N ARG A 159 -29.35 5.21 2.80
CA ARG A 159 -28.28 4.20 2.80
C ARG A 159 -27.17 4.56 3.77
N ARG A 160 -26.72 5.81 3.77
CA ARG A 160 -25.70 6.31 4.70
C ARG A 160 -26.18 6.20 6.14
N ASP A 161 -27.40 6.61 6.43
CA ASP A 161 -27.93 6.59 7.79
C ASP A 161 -28.14 5.17 8.29
N SER A 162 -28.58 4.24 7.42
CA SER A 162 -28.61 2.81 7.72
C SER A 162 -27.21 2.26 7.99
N ALA A 163 -26.23 2.66 7.17
CA ALA A 163 -24.84 2.28 7.35
C ALA A 163 -24.27 2.78 8.69
N PHE A 164 -24.61 4.00 9.12
CA PHE A 164 -24.20 4.53 10.42
C PHE A 164 -24.75 3.73 11.60
N GLN A 165 -25.95 3.16 11.51
CA GLN A 165 -26.47 2.27 12.56
C GLN A 165 -25.59 1.02 12.71
N THR A 166 -25.11 0.46 11.59
CA THR A 166 -24.18 -0.67 11.63
C THR A 166 -22.84 -0.30 12.25
N LEU A 167 -22.39 0.95 12.06
CA LEU A 167 -21.15 1.47 12.61
C LEU A 167 -21.19 1.58 14.14
N VAL A 168 -22.29 2.12 14.69
CA VAL A 168 -22.47 2.29 16.14
C VAL A 168 -22.42 0.94 16.86
N ASN A 169 -23.15 -0.06 16.38
CA ASN A 169 -23.13 -1.41 16.99
C ASN A 169 -21.77 -2.12 16.77
N GLY A 170 -21.15 -1.86 15.62
CA GLY A 170 -19.88 -2.45 15.25
C GLY A 170 -18.72 -2.00 16.13
N VAL A 171 -18.66 -0.72 16.53
CA VAL A 171 -17.57 -0.24 17.41
C VAL A 171 -17.66 -0.80 18.82
N VAL A 172 -18.87 -1.06 19.33
CA VAL A 172 -19.08 -1.73 20.62
C VAL A 172 -18.60 -3.17 20.55
N SER A 173 -18.98 -3.90 19.50
CA SER A 173 -18.57 -5.30 19.30
C SER A 173 -17.09 -5.44 18.94
N GLY A 174 -16.51 -4.42 18.31
CA GLY A 174 -15.11 -4.35 17.92
C GLY A 174 -14.20 -3.71 18.97
N HIS A 175 -14.69 -3.52 20.20
CA HIS A 175 -13.95 -2.94 21.33
C HIS A 175 -13.22 -1.63 20.95
N GLY A 176 -13.96 -0.71 20.34
CA GLY A 176 -13.46 0.62 20.00
C GLY A 176 -12.94 0.80 18.58
N PHE A 177 -12.85 -0.23 17.73
CA PHE A 177 -12.52 -0.05 16.31
C PHE A 177 -13.37 -0.94 15.41
N TYR A 178 -13.97 -0.35 14.38
CA TYR A 178 -14.77 -1.09 13.42
C TYR A 178 -14.72 -0.49 12.03
N THR A 179 -14.66 -1.35 11.01
CA THR A 179 -14.79 -0.98 9.61
C THR A 179 -15.81 -1.88 8.94
N THR A 180 -16.64 -1.33 8.08
CA THR A 180 -17.63 -2.11 7.32
C THR A 180 -17.92 -1.48 5.97
N ASN A 181 -18.52 -2.28 5.08
CA ASN A 181 -19.06 -1.85 3.81
C ASN A 181 -20.57 -2.07 3.84
N TYR A 182 -21.35 -1.03 3.60
CA TYR A 182 -22.80 -1.11 3.50
C TYR A 182 -23.24 -0.45 2.20
N GLU A 183 -23.75 -1.24 1.24
CA GLU A 183 -24.31 -0.75 -0.02
C GLU A 183 -23.47 0.33 -0.72
N SER A 184 -22.18 0.03 -0.95
CA SER A 184 -21.19 0.93 -1.56
C SER A 184 -20.70 2.10 -0.69
N VAL A 185 -21.11 2.17 0.57
CA VAL A 185 -20.55 3.08 1.58
C VAL A 185 -19.52 2.33 2.42
N TYR A 186 -18.27 2.75 2.38
CA TYR A 186 -17.25 2.34 3.35
C TYR A 186 -17.40 3.18 4.62
N LEU A 187 -17.30 2.53 5.78
CA LEU A 187 -17.33 3.19 7.08
C LEU A 187 -16.16 2.74 7.93
N LEU A 188 -15.65 3.67 8.73
CA LEU A 188 -14.68 3.44 9.79
C LEU A 188 -15.12 4.22 11.02
N GLY A 189 -15.13 3.57 12.17
CA GLY A 189 -15.41 4.17 13.47
C GLY A 189 -14.31 3.76 14.43
N GLN A 190 -13.84 4.71 15.23
CA GLN A 190 -12.82 4.44 16.22
C GLN A 190 -12.97 5.31 17.45
N CYS A 191 -12.86 4.69 18.62
CA CYS A 191 -12.78 5.32 19.93
C CYS A 191 -11.32 5.35 20.41
N GLU A 192 -11.03 6.27 21.32
CA GLU A 192 -9.78 6.27 22.07
C GLU A 192 -9.71 5.02 22.97
N GLY A 193 -8.53 4.42 23.08
CA GLY A 193 -8.37 3.09 23.68
C GLY A 193 -8.63 3.01 25.20
N ASP A 194 -8.86 4.13 25.88
CA ASP A 194 -9.27 4.17 27.30
C ASP A 194 -10.79 4.31 27.50
N VAL A 195 -11.56 4.40 26.42
CA VAL A 195 -13.02 4.54 26.45
C VAL A 195 -13.67 3.15 26.54
N GLY A 196 -14.58 2.96 27.50
CA GLY A 196 -15.33 1.71 27.64
C GLY A 196 -16.33 1.49 26.50
N ASP A 197 -16.72 0.24 26.25
CA ASP A 197 -17.54 -0.14 25.10
C ASP A 197 -18.87 0.65 25.00
N SER A 198 -19.54 0.89 26.12
CA SER A 198 -20.80 1.68 26.17
C SER A 198 -20.56 3.14 25.77
N ASP A 199 -19.60 3.80 26.42
CA ASP A 199 -19.25 5.20 26.16
C ASP A 199 -18.72 5.39 24.73
N CYS A 200 -18.06 4.36 24.18
CA CYS A 200 -17.62 4.35 22.80
C CYS A 200 -18.81 4.35 21.83
N GLY A 201 -19.82 3.51 22.08
CA GLY A 201 -21.06 3.51 21.31
C GLY A 201 -21.76 4.88 21.35
N GLU A 202 -21.83 5.52 22.52
CA GLU A 202 -22.38 6.87 22.66
C GLU A 202 -21.57 7.92 21.91
N CYS A 203 -20.24 7.91 22.02
CA CYS A 203 -19.38 8.85 21.33
C CYS A 203 -19.56 8.74 19.81
N VAL A 204 -19.55 7.53 19.27
CA VAL A 204 -19.73 7.29 17.83
C VAL A 204 -21.14 7.68 17.38
N LYS A 205 -22.17 7.44 18.20
CA LYS A 205 -23.53 7.93 17.94
C LYS A 205 -23.58 9.46 17.87
N SER A 206 -22.91 10.17 18.77
CA SER A 206 -22.78 11.63 18.69
C SER A 206 -22.04 12.07 17.42
N ALA A 207 -20.96 11.37 17.05
CA ALA A 207 -20.21 11.67 15.82
C ALA A 207 -21.07 11.48 14.56
N VAL A 208 -21.94 10.46 14.55
CA VAL A 208 -22.94 10.22 13.48
C VAL A 208 -23.93 11.38 13.38
N GLN A 209 -24.51 11.83 14.50
CA GLN A 209 -25.43 12.97 14.51
C GLN A 209 -24.76 14.23 13.96
N ARG A 210 -23.51 14.45 14.34
CA ARG A 210 -22.69 15.54 13.80
C ARG A 210 -22.44 15.38 12.30
N ALA A 211 -22.15 14.18 11.79
CA ALA A 211 -22.00 13.96 10.34
C ALA A 211 -23.28 14.28 9.56
N GLN A 212 -24.45 13.91 10.10
CA GLN A 212 -25.75 14.17 9.45
C GLN A 212 -26.05 15.66 9.33
N VAL A 213 -25.72 16.44 10.35
CA VAL A 213 -25.92 17.91 10.34
C VAL A 213 -24.85 18.61 9.51
N GLU A 214 -23.59 18.25 9.70
CA GLU A 214 -22.45 19.02 9.18
C GLU A 214 -22.00 18.62 7.77
N CYS A 215 -22.26 17.37 7.38
CA CYS A 215 -21.87 16.77 6.09
C CYS A 215 -23.08 16.06 5.43
N GLY A 216 -24.31 16.53 5.69
CA GLY A 216 -25.55 15.85 5.31
C GLY A 216 -25.73 15.55 3.81
N SER A 217 -25.17 16.35 2.92
CA SER A 217 -25.22 16.15 1.46
C SER A 217 -23.91 15.61 0.87
N SER A 218 -22.87 15.45 1.68
CA SER A 218 -21.55 15.00 1.22
C SER A 218 -21.48 13.49 1.10
N ILE A 219 -20.89 13.00 0.02
CA ILE A 219 -20.74 11.56 -0.27
C ILE A 219 -19.58 10.91 0.49
N SER A 220 -18.75 11.72 1.14
CA SER A 220 -17.75 11.28 2.09
C SER A 220 -17.62 12.31 3.20
N GLY A 221 -17.11 11.87 4.34
CA GLY A 221 -16.87 12.77 5.45
C GLY A 221 -16.03 12.12 6.53
N GLN A 222 -15.41 12.96 7.35
CA GLN A 222 -14.70 12.58 8.55
C GLN A 222 -15.09 13.54 9.66
N ILE A 223 -15.56 13.00 10.79
CA ILE A 223 -15.94 13.77 11.97
C ILE A 223 -15.06 13.31 13.12
N TYR A 224 -14.28 14.23 13.69
CA TYR A 224 -13.38 13.99 14.81
C TYR A 224 -13.96 14.66 16.06
N LEU A 225 -14.38 13.85 17.02
CA LEU A 225 -14.67 14.29 18.38
C LEU A 225 -13.41 14.13 19.24
N HIS A 226 -13.49 14.55 20.50
CA HIS A 226 -12.34 14.46 21.41
C HIS A 226 -11.89 13.01 21.67
N LYS A 227 -12.85 12.10 21.90
CA LYS A 227 -12.59 10.70 22.27
C LYS A 227 -12.95 9.66 21.19
N CYS A 228 -13.47 10.07 20.04
CA CYS A 228 -13.73 9.16 18.93
C CYS A 228 -13.78 9.89 17.59
N PHE A 229 -13.71 9.15 16.49
CA PHE A 229 -13.96 9.69 15.16
C PHE A 229 -14.69 8.68 14.27
N ILE A 230 -15.38 9.21 13.26
CA ILE A 230 -15.95 8.41 12.18
C ILE A 230 -15.49 8.91 10.83
N SER A 231 -15.39 7.99 9.88
CA SER A 231 -15.17 8.28 8.47
C SER A 231 -16.14 7.47 7.63
N TYR A 232 -16.69 8.09 6.59
CA TYR A 232 -17.48 7.41 5.59
C TYR A 232 -17.09 7.87 4.19
N SER A 233 -17.21 6.99 3.21
CA SER A 233 -16.92 7.29 1.80
C SER A 233 -17.76 6.42 0.88
N TYR A 234 -18.47 7.05 -0.04
CA TYR A 234 -19.27 6.38 -1.05
C TYR A 234 -18.44 6.05 -2.29
N TYR A 235 -18.55 4.82 -2.77
CA TYR A 235 -17.87 4.32 -3.96
C TYR A 235 -18.90 3.84 -4.98
N PRO A 236 -19.21 4.62 -6.04
CA PRO A 236 -20.28 4.28 -6.99
C PRO A 236 -20.05 2.93 -7.68
N ASN A 237 -18.79 2.51 -7.85
CA ASN A 237 -18.41 1.24 -8.48
C ASN A 237 -18.12 0.12 -7.46
N GLY A 238 -18.60 0.27 -6.22
CA GLY A 238 -18.29 -0.62 -5.11
C GLY A 238 -16.97 -0.26 -4.41
N VAL A 239 -16.89 -0.58 -3.12
CA VAL A 239 -15.70 -0.29 -2.32
C VAL A 239 -14.53 -1.16 -2.80
N PRO A 240 -13.36 -0.59 -3.11
CA PRO A 240 -12.19 -1.36 -3.50
C PRO A 240 -11.85 -2.40 -2.42
N ARG A 241 -11.91 -3.69 -2.75
CA ARG A 241 -11.45 -4.74 -1.85
C ARG A 241 -9.93 -4.66 -1.76
N ARG A 242 -9.38 -4.40 -0.56
CA ARG A 242 -7.97 -4.70 -0.27
C ARG A 242 -7.79 -6.20 -0.48
N SER A 243 -6.91 -6.59 -1.41
CA SER A 243 -6.54 -7.98 -1.64
C SER A 243 -5.81 -8.52 -0.41
N SER A 244 -6.55 -9.00 0.59
CA SER A 244 -6.03 -10.01 1.50
C SER A 244 -5.93 -11.30 0.69
N SER A 245 -4.71 -11.85 0.63
CA SER A 245 -4.36 -13.09 -0.07
C SER A 245 -5.30 -14.23 0.36
N SER A 246 -6.33 -14.45 -0.44
CA SER A 246 -7.16 -15.64 -0.42
C SER A 246 -7.65 -15.89 -1.84
N SER A 247 -7.15 -16.98 -2.40
CA SER A 247 -7.42 -17.50 -3.72
C SER A 247 -8.92 -17.75 -3.91
N SER A 248 -9.54 -16.98 -4.79
CA SER A 248 -10.77 -17.40 -5.46
C SER A 248 -10.89 -16.72 -6.82
N SER A 249 -10.67 -17.55 -7.84
CA SER A 249 -10.86 -17.29 -9.26
C SER A 249 -12.31 -16.87 -9.56
N ALA A 250 -12.49 -15.65 -10.08
CA ALA A 250 -13.70 -15.24 -10.77
C ALA A 250 -13.35 -14.27 -11.91
N SER A 251 -13.97 -14.54 -13.05
CA SER A 251 -13.59 -14.12 -14.39
C SER A 251 -13.74 -12.62 -14.66
N TYR A 252 -12.77 -12.06 -15.39
CA TYR A 252 -12.71 -10.67 -15.83
C TYR A 252 -13.54 -10.47 -17.11
N SER A 253 -14.60 -9.67 -17.03
CA SER A 253 -15.16 -8.96 -18.18
C SER A 253 -14.77 -7.48 -18.07
N SER A 254 -14.03 -7.04 -19.08
CA SER A 254 -13.34 -5.77 -19.22
C SER A 254 -14.26 -4.55 -19.25
N GLY A 255 -13.98 -3.59 -18.37
CA GLY A 255 -14.51 -2.22 -18.40
C GLY A 255 -13.49 -1.24 -17.84
N THR A 256 -12.74 -0.62 -18.75
CA THR A 256 -11.93 0.61 -18.64
C THR A 256 -11.74 1.25 -17.26
N GLY A 257 -10.50 1.18 -16.75
CA GLY A 257 -9.96 2.14 -15.79
C GLY A 257 -9.16 1.51 -14.67
N GLN A 258 -7.86 1.28 -14.88
CA GLN A 258 -6.80 1.45 -13.86
C GLN A 258 -5.42 1.16 -14.47
N ASN A 259 -4.53 2.14 -14.34
CA ASN A 259 -3.16 2.11 -14.86
C ASN A 259 -2.20 1.26 -14.02
N THR A 260 -2.66 0.56 -12.98
CA THR A 260 -1.79 -0.20 -12.07
C THR A 260 -1.35 -1.53 -12.67
N GLY A 261 -2.25 -2.28 -13.31
CA GLY A 261 -1.90 -3.54 -14.00
C GLY A 261 -1.00 -3.31 -15.22
N LYS A 262 -1.25 -2.22 -15.97
CA LYS A 262 -0.39 -1.79 -17.08
C LYS A 262 0.99 -1.38 -16.60
N THR A 263 1.09 -0.68 -15.46
CA THR A 263 2.37 -0.26 -14.89
C THR A 263 3.21 -1.44 -14.40
N VAL A 264 2.61 -2.42 -13.71
CA VAL A 264 3.32 -3.64 -13.27
C VAL A 264 3.76 -4.50 -14.46
N ALA A 265 2.91 -4.62 -15.49
CA ALA A 265 3.27 -5.33 -16.72
C ALA A 265 4.42 -4.65 -17.49
N ILE A 266 4.45 -3.31 -17.53
CA ILE A 266 5.54 -2.52 -18.13
C ILE A 266 6.84 -2.68 -17.32
N ILE A 267 6.77 -2.71 -15.98
CA ILE A 267 7.94 -2.87 -15.11
C ILE A 267 8.55 -4.27 -15.24
N LEU A 268 7.72 -5.33 -15.20
CA LEU A 268 8.19 -6.71 -15.35
C LEU A 268 8.67 -7.00 -16.78
N GLY A 269 7.97 -6.50 -17.80
CA GLY A 269 8.38 -6.60 -19.19
C GLY A 269 9.66 -5.82 -19.49
N GLY A 270 9.82 -4.63 -18.88
CA GLY A 270 11.01 -3.80 -18.99
C GLY A 270 12.25 -4.47 -18.39
N ALA A 271 12.14 -5.05 -17.20
CA ALA A 271 13.24 -5.76 -16.55
C ALA A 271 13.69 -6.99 -17.36
N ALA A 272 12.75 -7.79 -17.87
CA ALA A 272 13.07 -8.94 -18.71
C ALA A 272 13.67 -8.54 -20.06
N GLY A 273 13.14 -7.49 -20.70
CA GLY A 273 13.63 -6.96 -21.98
C GLY A 273 15.05 -6.40 -21.87
N VAL A 274 15.36 -5.66 -20.81
CA VAL A 274 16.71 -5.14 -20.55
C VAL A 274 17.68 -6.30 -20.26
N GLY A 275 17.27 -7.30 -19.49
CA GLY A 275 18.08 -8.51 -19.24
C GLY A 275 18.43 -9.25 -20.53
N PHE A 276 17.46 -9.46 -21.42
CA PHE A 276 17.67 -10.09 -22.72
C PHE A 276 18.60 -9.25 -23.62
N LEU A 277 18.43 -7.93 -23.66
CA LEU A 277 19.29 -7.01 -24.41
C LEU A 277 20.75 -7.06 -23.93
N VAL A 278 20.98 -7.11 -22.61
CA VAL A 278 22.34 -7.23 -22.05
C VAL A 278 22.98 -8.56 -22.45
N ILE A 279 22.24 -9.67 -22.39
CA ILE A 279 22.74 -10.99 -22.82
C ILE A 279 23.10 -10.97 -24.32
N CYS A 280 22.24 -10.41 -25.17
CA CYS A 280 22.48 -10.26 -26.60
C CYS A 280 23.73 -9.41 -26.90
N LEU A 281 23.91 -8.28 -26.20
CA LEU A 281 25.07 -7.41 -26.35
C LEU A 281 26.37 -8.07 -25.87
N MET A 282 26.33 -8.84 -24.78
CA MET A 282 27.49 -9.64 -24.34
C MET A 282 27.86 -10.69 -25.37
N PHE A 283 26.88 -11.38 -25.96
CA PHE A 283 27.10 -12.38 -27.00
C PHE A 283 27.67 -11.76 -28.28
N ALA A 284 27.11 -10.63 -28.73
CA ALA A 284 27.59 -9.88 -29.89
C ALA A 284 29.02 -9.36 -29.69
N ARG A 285 29.36 -8.83 -28.51
CA ARG A 285 30.73 -8.43 -28.16
C ARG A 285 31.70 -9.60 -28.18
N ASN A 286 31.30 -10.77 -27.68
CA ASN A 286 32.12 -11.96 -27.71
C ASN A 286 32.32 -12.51 -29.14
N MET A 287 31.34 -12.32 -30.01
CA MET A 287 31.45 -12.65 -31.43
C MET A 287 32.31 -11.64 -32.21
N MET A 288 32.25 -10.35 -31.88
CA MET A 288 33.06 -9.31 -32.54
C MET A 288 34.52 -9.29 -32.07
N LYS A 289 34.80 -9.73 -30.83
CA LYS A 289 36.17 -9.85 -30.31
C LYS A 289 36.99 -10.97 -30.97
N LYS A 290 36.37 -11.80 -31.83
CA LYS A 290 37.02 -12.92 -32.51
C LYS A 290 37.19 -12.68 -34.02
N ARG A 291 37.82 -11.57 -34.38
CA ARG A 291 38.55 -11.40 -35.65
C ARG A 291 39.94 -10.83 -35.37
N ASP A 292 40.76 -11.68 -34.77
CA ASP A 292 42.12 -11.95 -35.23
C ASP A 292 42.50 -13.37 -34.80
N GLY A 293 42.89 -14.19 -35.78
CA GLY A 293 43.57 -15.49 -35.59
C GLY A 293 42.82 -16.60 -34.85
N THR A 294 42.32 -17.58 -35.61
CA THR A 294 42.02 -18.97 -35.17
C THR A 294 40.66 -19.19 -34.46
N ARG A 295 39.74 -19.77 -35.24
CA ARG A 295 38.42 -20.26 -34.81
C ARG A 295 38.57 -21.48 -33.88
N LYS A 296 38.72 -21.27 -32.57
CA LYS A 296 38.35 -22.31 -31.59
C LYS A 296 36.83 -22.33 -31.40
N ILE A 297 36.18 -23.40 -31.82
CA ILE A 297 34.83 -23.76 -31.40
C ILE A 297 34.95 -24.17 -29.93
N LEU A 298 34.45 -23.33 -29.02
CA LEU A 298 34.25 -23.75 -27.63
C LEU A 298 32.81 -24.21 -27.54
N SER A 299 32.66 -25.54 -27.51
CA SER A 299 31.47 -26.19 -26.98
C SER A 299 31.32 -25.75 -25.53
N PHE A 300 30.16 -25.19 -25.17
CA PHE A 300 29.78 -25.01 -23.78
C PHE A 300 28.43 -25.68 -23.58
N SER A 301 28.45 -26.79 -22.85
CA SER A 301 27.27 -27.43 -22.29
C SER A 301 26.52 -26.41 -21.44
N PHE A 302 25.26 -26.17 -21.80
CA PHE A 302 24.31 -25.41 -20.99
C PHE A 302 24.03 -26.25 -19.73
N LEU A 303 24.48 -25.79 -18.58
CA LEU A 303 24.00 -26.30 -17.30
C LEU A 303 22.51 -25.96 -17.20
N HIS A 304 21.73 -27.01 -16.98
CA HIS A 304 20.30 -27.02 -16.71
C HIS A 304 19.96 -26.01 -15.60
N MET A 305 19.38 -24.86 -15.97
CA MET A 305 18.71 -23.98 -15.02
C MET A 305 17.21 -24.16 -15.24
N HIS A 306 16.65 -25.08 -14.49
CA HIS A 306 15.22 -25.38 -14.46
C HIS A 306 14.51 -24.25 -13.69
N PHE A 307 13.94 -23.27 -14.39
CA PHE A 307 12.99 -22.32 -13.81
C PHE A 307 11.57 -22.78 -14.12
N PRO A 308 10.67 -22.83 -13.12
CA PRO A 308 9.26 -23.15 -13.35
C PRO A 308 8.56 -21.89 -13.87
N PHE A 309 8.28 -21.83 -15.17
CA PHE A 309 7.50 -20.74 -15.77
C PHE A 309 6.45 -21.27 -16.77
N ALA A 310 6.06 -22.54 -16.63
CA ALA A 310 5.13 -23.19 -17.56
C ALA A 310 3.65 -22.88 -17.32
N ASP A 311 3.26 -22.24 -16.20
CA ASP A 311 1.83 -22.03 -15.89
C ASP A 311 1.31 -20.61 -16.17
N MET A 312 1.96 -19.83 -17.04
CA MET A 312 1.47 -18.48 -17.38
C MET A 312 1.43 -18.18 -18.88
N VAL A 313 1.06 -19.17 -19.71
CA VAL A 313 0.65 -18.91 -21.10
C VAL A 313 -0.47 -19.88 -21.53
N GLU A 314 -1.59 -19.90 -20.79
CA GLU A 314 -2.89 -20.15 -21.41
C GLU A 314 -3.71 -18.87 -21.27
N GLY A 315 -3.80 -18.10 -22.35
CA GLY A 315 -4.62 -16.90 -22.35
C GLY A 315 -4.03 -15.69 -23.06
N VAL A 316 -3.19 -15.87 -24.09
CA VAL A 316 -2.94 -14.78 -25.03
C VAL A 316 -2.85 -15.32 -26.45
N GLN A 317 -3.99 -15.34 -27.14
CA GLN A 317 -4.09 -15.49 -28.59
C GLN A 317 -3.52 -14.21 -29.26
N PHE A 318 -2.23 -14.19 -29.57
CA PHE A 318 -1.68 -13.24 -30.53
C PHE A 318 -1.38 -13.96 -31.85
N ASN A 319 -2.20 -13.66 -32.85
CA ASN A 319 -1.99 -13.99 -34.25
C ASN A 319 -0.68 -13.35 -34.76
N PHE A 320 0.38 -14.16 -34.90
CA PHE A 320 1.66 -13.76 -35.48
C PHE A 320 1.80 -14.14 -36.97
N VAL A 321 0.69 -14.15 -37.72
CA VAL A 321 0.62 -14.68 -39.10
C VAL A 321 0.80 -13.61 -40.20
N GLN A 322 1.09 -12.34 -39.88
CA GLN A 322 1.12 -11.28 -40.91
C GLN A 322 2.39 -10.44 -40.99
N ILE A 323 3.47 -10.80 -40.29
CA ILE A 323 4.74 -10.08 -40.40
C ILE A 323 5.85 -11.12 -40.48
N PHE A 324 6.48 -11.25 -41.65
CA PHE A 324 7.50 -12.23 -42.08
C PHE A 324 7.02 -13.40 -42.95
N GLU A 325 6.34 -13.10 -44.06
CA GLU A 325 6.61 -13.80 -45.32
C GLU A 325 7.20 -12.84 -46.36
N ARG A 326 8.08 -13.38 -47.22
CA ARG A 326 8.78 -12.80 -48.39
C ARG A 326 10.05 -11.98 -48.11
N GLU A 327 11.22 -12.62 -47.95
CA GLU A 327 12.14 -13.13 -49.01
C GLU A 327 12.81 -11.99 -49.80
N ARG A 328 14.14 -11.81 -49.90
CA ARG A 328 15.28 -12.76 -50.06
C ARG A 328 16.58 -12.00 -49.70
N TRP A 329 17.32 -12.32 -48.64
CA TRP A 329 18.41 -13.32 -48.53
C TRP A 329 19.45 -13.36 -49.67
N ILE A 330 20.64 -12.80 -49.40
CA ILE A 330 21.91 -13.40 -49.83
C ILE A 330 22.54 -14.15 -48.65
N LEU A 331 22.38 -15.47 -48.76
CA LEU A 331 23.14 -16.60 -48.22
C LEU A 331 24.65 -16.34 -48.02
N LYS A 332 25.33 -17.01 -47.07
CA LYS A 332 25.57 -18.47 -47.17
C LYS A 332 25.44 -19.27 -45.87
N LYS A 333 24.25 -19.87 -45.73
CA LYS A 333 23.92 -21.32 -45.79
C LYS A 333 24.44 -22.32 -44.75
N ALA A 334 25.30 -21.99 -43.78
CA ALA A 334 25.87 -23.05 -42.92
C ALA A 334 25.29 -23.19 -41.50
N LYS A 335 24.51 -22.22 -40.98
CA LYS A 335 24.19 -22.18 -39.53
C LYS A 335 22.74 -22.54 -39.13
N ILE A 336 21.78 -22.44 -40.03
CA ILE A 336 20.34 -22.64 -39.71
C ILE A 336 19.97 -24.12 -39.60
N HIS A 337 20.63 -24.98 -40.37
CA HIS A 337 20.32 -26.42 -40.37
C HIS A 337 20.74 -27.13 -39.07
N SER A 338 21.74 -26.60 -38.36
CA SER A 338 22.14 -27.10 -37.04
C SER A 338 21.16 -26.73 -35.93
N PHE A 339 20.44 -25.62 -36.09
CA PHE A 339 19.53 -25.09 -35.07
C PHE A 339 18.17 -25.83 -35.11
N LEU A 340 17.64 -26.10 -36.31
CA LEU A 340 16.41 -26.87 -36.48
C LEU A 340 16.56 -28.35 -36.11
N ARG A 341 17.73 -28.96 -36.34
CA ARG A 341 17.99 -30.36 -35.96
C ARG A 341 18.13 -30.54 -34.44
N TRP A 342 18.47 -29.48 -33.71
CA TRP A 342 18.52 -29.46 -32.25
C TRP A 342 17.12 -29.38 -31.63
N ILE A 343 16.23 -28.55 -32.18
CA ILE A 343 14.84 -28.40 -31.73
C ILE A 343 14.04 -29.72 -31.86
N LEU A 344 14.28 -30.47 -32.94
CA LEU A 344 13.56 -31.72 -33.21
C LEU A 344 14.07 -32.93 -32.41
N SER A 345 15.22 -32.83 -31.73
CA SER A 345 15.81 -33.94 -30.95
C SER A 345 15.50 -33.86 -29.45
N SER A 346 14.93 -32.76 -28.96
CA SER A 346 14.63 -32.52 -27.54
C SER A 346 13.21 -32.91 -27.10
N HIS A 347 12.34 -33.35 -28.02
CA HIS A 347 11.03 -33.92 -27.68
C HIS A 347 11.07 -35.45 -27.79
N SER A 348 11.53 -36.11 -26.72
CA SER A 348 11.31 -37.54 -26.51
C SER A 348 11.19 -37.76 -25.00
N LEU A 349 9.98 -37.58 -24.48
CA LEU A 349 9.37 -38.25 -23.32
C LEU A 349 8.04 -37.55 -23.01
N VAL A 350 6.95 -38.08 -23.57
CA VAL A 350 5.59 -37.84 -23.07
C VAL A 350 4.97 -39.20 -22.78
N PHE A 351 4.96 -39.57 -21.49
CA PHE A 351 3.96 -40.48 -20.95
C PHE A 351 2.70 -39.64 -20.68
N GLN A 352 1.69 -39.87 -21.52
CA GLN A 352 0.32 -40.16 -21.14
C GLN A 352 -0.41 -39.18 -20.18
N ALA A 353 -1.25 -38.34 -20.78
CA ALA A 353 -2.44 -37.76 -20.14
C ALA A 353 -3.57 -37.64 -21.19
N PRO A 354 -4.84 -37.54 -20.76
CA PRO A 354 -5.97 -38.22 -21.38
C PRO A 354 -6.60 -37.51 -22.59
N LYS A 355 -7.35 -38.34 -23.33
CA LYS A 355 -8.23 -38.05 -24.47
C LYS A 355 -9.04 -36.76 -24.31
N PHE A 356 -8.69 -35.66 -25.00
CA PHE A 356 -9.70 -34.63 -25.33
C PHE A 356 -9.37 -33.70 -26.52
N LEU A 357 -8.42 -34.02 -27.40
CA LEU A 357 -8.16 -33.17 -28.59
C LEU A 357 -7.88 -33.97 -29.88
N ALA A 358 -8.64 -35.04 -30.10
CA ALA A 358 -8.59 -35.86 -31.32
C ALA A 358 -9.69 -35.51 -32.36
N ARG A 359 -10.18 -34.27 -32.41
CA ARG A 359 -11.34 -33.95 -33.29
C ARG A 359 -11.32 -32.62 -34.05
N GLN A 360 -10.16 -31.99 -34.25
CA GLN A 360 -10.08 -30.77 -35.07
C GLN A 360 -8.88 -30.66 -36.04
N ILE A 361 -8.13 -31.75 -36.27
CA ILE A 361 -7.08 -31.77 -37.30
C ILE A 361 -7.38 -32.88 -38.33
N LEU A 362 -8.56 -32.79 -38.95
CA LEU A 362 -8.94 -33.64 -40.08
C LEU A 362 -9.80 -32.89 -41.10
N LEU A 363 -9.47 -31.61 -41.35
CA LEU A 363 -10.12 -30.79 -42.38
C LEU A 363 -9.18 -29.83 -43.14
N PHE A 364 -7.86 -30.05 -43.11
CA PHE A 364 -6.91 -29.31 -43.97
C PHE A 364 -5.90 -30.23 -44.66
N THR A 365 -6.38 -31.38 -45.13
CA THR A 365 -5.73 -32.17 -46.18
C THR A 365 -6.78 -32.57 -47.21
N LYS A 366 -7.26 -31.58 -47.97
CA LYS A 366 -7.62 -31.71 -49.37
C LYS A 366 -7.61 -30.35 -50.06
#